data_AF-A0ABD5SYM6-F1
#
_entry.id   AF-A0ABD5SYM6-F1
#
_cell.length_a   1.000
_cell.length_b   1.000
_cell.length_c   1.000
_cell.angle_alpha   90.00
_cell.angle_beta   90.00
_cell.angle_gamma   90.00
#
_symmetry.space_group_name_H-M   'P 1'
#
loop_
_entity.id
_entity.type
_entity.pdbx_description
1 polymer ?
#
loop_
_entity_poly.entity_id
_entity_poly.type
_entity_poly.pdbx_seq_one_letter_code
_entity_poly.pdbx_strand_id
1 'polypeptide(L)'
;MSTDADTVDFAPSYIAGLLDTIGRVRFDISETEEGMYTVRPMLRIQPYETELRAAVIGEFLEAQGYQYEYIERGYGDEFFRLQQRSDLEDLQSFLSGESAHLVQELAFVTGTFADEFDFEILEPLEIYHFALLRDDLRYGWRPKGRYHTAPEDIAEKHKIDTEDIQVPELSSAESRSDYSIEWIAGVYDGGCRYRPSINESKEYKIGYGMYPVARLHRSGVSQTFVSLFLSFCDDYNLSYGDSSEQNKLQIVFTGSPNIRRVLDVIFPRLLVLGEASEVLVHSILPRFDEDTHHTKQGFYELLRDFDKVAEASGGPFRHREYDPTHFTDIWREQLELVETEVGTPEPEPTRLENLDEFSDVTLSAGEFTNEPGRYRTILDRVKRDAEKVAELKSLYDNRCQLCGARLASGDGTGYSEVHHLNPLGSPHNGPDDVSNMLVLCPNHHADFDNGVVRVTLDDLSIEHPYDSEVDGTHLSVESEHELSYDSLQYHSENLCNLR
;
A
#
# COMPACT_ATOMS: atom_id res chain seq x y z
N MET A 1 30.02 -11.74 19.06
CA MET A 1 29.19 -10.64 19.59
C MET A 1 28.11 -10.44 18.55
N SER A 2 26.89 -10.92 18.82
CA SER A 2 25.78 -10.87 17.86
C SER A 2 25.43 -9.42 17.59
N THR A 3 25.35 -9.09 16.31
CA THR A 3 24.62 -7.94 15.81
C THR A 3 23.15 -8.32 15.89
N ASP A 4 22.46 -7.87 16.94
CA ASP A 4 20.99 -7.88 16.95
C ASP A 4 20.56 -6.93 15.84
N ALA A 5 20.32 -7.49 14.65
CA ALA A 5 19.64 -6.79 13.58
C ALA A 5 18.26 -6.46 14.11
N ASP A 6 17.93 -5.19 14.06
CA ASP A 6 16.64 -4.68 14.46
C ASP A 6 15.54 -5.49 13.69
N THR A 7 14.92 -6.49 14.35
CA THR A 7 13.82 -7.32 13.83
C THR A 7 12.51 -6.61 13.88
N VAL A 8 11.98 -6.38 12.72
CA VAL A 8 10.70 -5.76 12.49
C VAL A 8 9.54 -6.54 13.03
N ASP A 9 8.65 -5.81 13.67
CA ASP A 9 7.45 -6.34 14.26
C ASP A 9 6.22 -5.74 13.55
N PHE A 10 5.79 -6.37 12.45
CA PHE A 10 4.44 -6.17 11.92
C PHE A 10 3.47 -6.74 12.95
N ALA A 11 2.40 -6.00 13.24
CA ALA A 11 1.30 -6.54 14.04
C ALA A 11 0.79 -7.84 13.41
N PRO A 12 0.76 -8.98 14.15
CA PRO A 12 0.34 -10.27 13.60
C PRO A 12 -1.04 -10.23 12.94
N SER A 13 -2.00 -9.55 13.56
CA SER A 13 -3.34 -9.31 13.00
C SER A 13 -3.31 -8.63 11.62
N TYR A 14 -2.42 -7.64 11.41
CA TYR A 14 -2.31 -6.96 10.12
C TYR A 14 -1.81 -7.92 9.04
N ILE A 15 -0.74 -8.68 9.34
CA ILE A 15 -0.19 -9.65 8.39
C ILE A 15 -1.20 -10.75 8.10
N ALA A 16 -1.95 -11.22 9.10
CA ALA A 16 -3.01 -12.18 8.90
C ALA A 16 -4.09 -11.66 7.93
N GLY A 17 -4.53 -10.40 8.08
CA GLY A 17 -5.51 -9.80 7.17
C GLY A 17 -4.98 -9.65 5.74
N LEU A 18 -3.72 -9.22 5.61
CA LEU A 18 -3.04 -9.12 4.32
C LEU A 18 -2.97 -10.48 3.63
N LEU A 19 -2.47 -11.50 4.33
CA LEU A 19 -2.28 -12.85 3.81
C LEU A 19 -3.60 -13.61 3.59
N ASP A 20 -4.65 -13.41 4.40
CA ASP A 20 -5.99 -13.95 4.13
C ASP A 20 -6.54 -13.49 2.77
N THR A 21 -6.16 -12.28 2.37
CA THR A 21 -6.64 -11.62 1.17
C THR A 21 -5.85 -12.02 -0.07
N ILE A 22 -4.52 -12.12 0.03
CA ILE A 22 -3.65 -12.29 -1.15
C ILE A 22 -2.87 -13.61 -1.16
N GLY A 23 -2.85 -14.33 -0.05
CA GLY A 23 -2.30 -15.68 0.08
C GLY A 23 -3.29 -16.74 -0.40
N ARG A 24 -2.76 -17.80 -1.00
CA ARG A 24 -3.52 -19.02 -1.31
C ARG A 24 -2.59 -20.21 -1.49
N VAL A 25 -2.90 -21.32 -0.83
CA VAL A 25 -2.27 -22.62 -1.07
C VAL A 25 -2.72 -23.14 -2.44
N ARG A 26 -1.74 -23.40 -3.30
CA ARG A 26 -1.88 -24.06 -4.59
C ARG A 26 -1.37 -25.48 -4.49
N PHE A 27 -1.97 -26.36 -5.28
CA PHE A 27 -1.58 -27.76 -5.38
C PHE A 27 -1.27 -28.03 -6.84
N ASP A 28 0.00 -28.27 -7.14
CA ASP A 28 0.42 -28.67 -8.47
C ASP A 28 0.21 -30.18 -8.60
N ILE A 29 -0.73 -30.57 -9.45
CA ILE A 29 -1.10 -31.97 -9.68
C ILE A 29 -0.52 -32.38 -11.03
N SER A 30 0.38 -33.35 -11.01
CA SER A 30 1.00 -33.90 -12.23
C SER A 30 0.70 -35.38 -12.35
N GLU A 31 0.28 -35.81 -13.54
CA GLU A 31 0.07 -37.22 -13.86
C GLU A 31 1.34 -37.84 -14.44
N THR A 32 1.64 -39.06 -14.01
CA THR A 32 2.75 -39.90 -14.48
C THR A 32 2.35 -40.66 -15.75
N GLU A 33 3.33 -41.23 -16.46
CA GLU A 33 3.06 -42.07 -17.65
C GLU A 33 2.24 -43.33 -17.31
N GLU A 34 2.28 -43.78 -16.06
CA GLU A 34 1.56 -44.96 -15.56
C GLU A 34 0.14 -44.64 -15.07
N GLY A 35 -0.31 -43.39 -15.18
CA GLY A 35 -1.64 -42.95 -14.76
C GLY A 35 -1.80 -42.69 -13.25
N MET A 36 -0.68 -42.69 -12.51
CA MET A 36 -0.59 -42.25 -11.11
C MET A 36 -0.32 -40.75 -11.02
N TYR A 37 -0.42 -40.17 -9.82
CA TYR A 37 -0.37 -38.72 -9.61
C TYR A 37 0.69 -38.29 -8.62
N THR A 38 1.18 -37.07 -8.76
CA THR A 38 1.98 -36.38 -7.75
C THR A 38 1.30 -35.07 -7.41
N VAL A 39 1.31 -34.68 -6.14
CA VAL A 39 0.73 -33.42 -5.67
C VAL A 39 1.76 -32.66 -4.89
N ARG A 40 1.99 -31.39 -5.25
CA ARG A 40 2.93 -30.51 -4.54
C ARG A 40 2.21 -29.27 -4.02
N PRO A 41 2.00 -29.16 -2.70
CA PRO A 41 1.46 -27.94 -2.11
C PRO A 41 2.48 -26.81 -2.19
N MET A 42 2.00 -25.59 -2.38
CA MET A 42 2.81 -24.37 -2.31
C MET A 42 1.93 -23.21 -1.90
N LEU A 43 2.38 -22.41 -0.93
CA LEU A 43 1.74 -21.12 -0.66
C LEU A 43 2.16 -20.14 -1.76
N ARG A 44 1.18 -19.52 -2.43
CA ARG A 44 1.41 -18.37 -3.30
C ARG A 44 0.85 -17.12 -2.65
N ILE A 45 1.64 -16.05 -2.62
CA ILE A 45 1.24 -14.74 -2.11
C ILE A 45 1.37 -13.74 -3.26
N GLN A 46 0.26 -13.13 -3.68
CA GLN A 46 0.22 -12.26 -4.86
C GLN A 46 0.35 -10.78 -4.47
N PRO A 47 1.42 -10.08 -4.88
CA PRO A 47 1.56 -8.65 -4.64
C PRO A 47 0.73 -7.78 -5.60
N TYR A 48 0.19 -8.34 -6.69
CA TYR A 48 -0.68 -7.64 -7.66
C TYR A 48 -0.08 -6.37 -8.28
N GLU A 49 1.16 -6.44 -8.75
CA GLU A 49 1.82 -5.37 -9.52
C GLU A 49 1.97 -4.07 -8.72
N THR A 50 2.23 -4.19 -7.42
CA THR A 50 2.49 -3.05 -6.53
C THR A 50 3.76 -3.28 -5.73
N GLU A 51 4.75 -2.40 -5.92
CA GLU A 51 6.06 -2.49 -5.27
C GLU A 51 5.95 -2.50 -3.75
N LEU A 52 5.12 -1.64 -3.16
CA LEU A 52 4.98 -1.55 -1.71
C LEU A 52 4.38 -2.81 -1.08
N ARG A 53 3.42 -3.46 -1.75
CA ARG A 53 2.88 -4.75 -1.29
C ARG A 53 3.95 -5.85 -1.38
N ALA A 54 4.73 -5.88 -2.46
CA ALA A 54 5.82 -6.83 -2.61
C ALA A 54 6.89 -6.62 -1.53
N ALA A 55 7.24 -5.36 -1.24
CA ALA A 55 8.14 -5.00 -0.17
C ALA A 55 7.62 -5.55 1.17
N VAL A 56 6.45 -5.13 1.64
CA VAL A 56 5.84 -5.59 2.91
C VAL A 56 5.83 -7.12 3.05
N ILE A 57 5.50 -7.85 1.97
CA ILE A 57 5.50 -9.33 2.00
C ILE A 57 6.92 -9.86 2.11
N GLY A 58 7.83 -9.50 1.20
CA GLY A 58 9.17 -10.10 1.13
C GLY A 58 9.92 -9.92 2.43
N GLU A 59 9.84 -8.72 2.95
CA GLU A 59 10.29 -8.31 4.26
C GLU A 59 9.74 -9.14 5.44
N PHE A 60 8.41 -9.33 5.51
CA PHE A 60 7.81 -10.22 6.51
C PHE A 60 8.45 -11.62 6.43
N LEU A 61 8.55 -12.17 5.22
CA LEU A 61 9.11 -13.49 5.00
C LEU A 61 10.60 -13.56 5.40
N GLU A 62 11.40 -12.54 5.08
CA GLU A 62 12.81 -12.43 5.46
C GLU A 62 12.98 -12.39 6.98
N ALA A 63 12.19 -11.59 7.70
CA ALA A 63 12.27 -11.47 9.15
C ALA A 63 11.86 -12.76 9.88
N GLN A 64 10.93 -13.53 9.32
CA GLN A 64 10.58 -14.85 9.84
C GLN A 64 11.63 -15.92 9.45
N GLY A 65 12.58 -15.60 8.57
CA GLY A 65 13.59 -16.54 8.09
C GLY A 65 13.06 -17.59 7.11
N TYR A 66 11.89 -17.35 6.50
CA TYR A 66 11.27 -18.30 5.59
C TYR A 66 12.02 -18.38 4.26
N GLN A 67 12.11 -19.58 3.70
CA GLN A 67 12.64 -19.81 2.37
C GLN A 67 11.53 -19.60 1.34
N TYR A 68 11.74 -18.64 0.44
CA TYR A 68 10.81 -18.33 -0.63
C TYR A 68 11.51 -18.02 -1.95
N GLU A 69 10.74 -18.14 -3.03
CA GLU A 69 11.13 -17.63 -4.34
C GLU A 69 10.17 -16.51 -4.77
N TYR A 70 10.71 -15.40 -5.25
CA TYR A 70 9.93 -14.38 -5.94
C TYR A 70 9.89 -14.69 -7.44
N ILE A 71 8.71 -14.99 -7.96
CA ILE A 71 8.51 -15.36 -9.36
C ILE A 71 7.85 -14.21 -10.08
N GLU A 72 8.52 -13.67 -11.11
CA GLU A 72 7.95 -12.68 -12.02
C GLU A 72 7.65 -13.33 -13.37
N ARG A 73 6.36 -13.39 -13.71
CA ARG A 73 5.90 -13.77 -15.05
C ARG A 73 5.20 -12.54 -15.61
N GLY A 74 5.67 -12.06 -16.77
CA GLY A 74 5.10 -10.86 -17.40
C GLY A 74 3.57 -10.92 -17.50
N TYR A 75 2.93 -9.75 -17.61
CA TYR A 75 1.47 -9.57 -17.54
C TYR A 75 0.85 -9.76 -16.15
N GLY A 76 1.56 -9.38 -15.09
CA GLY A 76 0.99 -9.33 -13.74
C GLY A 76 0.71 -10.68 -13.10
N ASP A 77 1.52 -11.69 -13.42
CA ASP A 77 1.50 -13.01 -12.79
C ASP A 77 2.75 -13.19 -11.90
N GLU A 78 3.01 -12.18 -11.08
CA GLU A 78 4.04 -12.22 -10.03
C GLU A 78 3.50 -12.79 -8.71
N PHE A 79 4.33 -13.52 -7.98
CA PHE A 79 4.00 -14.06 -6.67
C PHE A 79 5.23 -14.55 -5.89
N PHE A 80 5.14 -14.48 -4.57
CA PHE A 80 6.02 -15.21 -3.66
C PHE A 80 5.57 -16.67 -3.60
N ARG A 81 6.52 -17.60 -3.62
CA ARG A 81 6.27 -19.04 -3.50
C ARG A 81 7.02 -19.60 -2.29
N LEU A 82 6.27 -20.17 -1.35
CA LEU A 82 6.80 -20.98 -0.25
C LEU A 82 6.39 -22.44 -0.46
N GLN A 83 7.35 -23.35 -0.25
CA GLN A 83 7.14 -24.80 -0.44
C GLN A 83 7.69 -25.63 0.72
N GLN A 84 8.56 -25.07 1.55
CA GLN A 84 9.17 -25.81 2.65
C GLN A 84 8.13 -26.05 3.75
N ARG A 85 7.95 -27.32 4.12
CA ARG A 85 6.93 -27.73 5.10
C ARG A 85 7.10 -27.06 6.46
N SER A 86 8.33 -26.99 6.99
CA SER A 86 8.60 -26.31 8.27
C SER A 86 8.14 -24.86 8.26
N ASP A 87 8.35 -24.15 7.15
CA ASP A 87 8.02 -22.73 7.05
C ASP A 87 6.49 -22.54 6.97
N LEU A 88 5.77 -23.48 6.36
CA LEU A 88 4.30 -23.49 6.34
C LEU A 88 3.72 -23.85 7.73
N GLU A 89 4.35 -24.75 8.48
CA GLU A 89 3.99 -25.09 9.87
C GLU A 89 4.23 -23.90 10.83
N ASP A 90 5.37 -23.24 10.67
CA ASP A 90 5.70 -22.03 11.45
C ASP A 90 4.74 -20.89 11.10
N LEU A 91 4.44 -20.66 9.82
CA LEU A 91 3.48 -19.64 9.39
C LEU A 91 2.05 -19.96 9.86
N GLN A 92 1.64 -21.23 9.82
CA GLN A 92 0.35 -21.64 10.39
C GLN A 92 0.27 -21.29 11.88
N SER A 93 1.35 -21.57 12.63
CA SER A 93 1.44 -21.26 14.05
C SER A 93 1.38 -19.75 14.31
N PHE A 94 2.09 -18.96 13.50
CA PHE A 94 2.05 -17.49 13.55
C PHE A 94 0.63 -16.93 13.29
N LEU A 95 -0.12 -17.55 12.37
CA LEU A 95 -1.47 -17.11 11.99
C LEU A 95 -2.58 -17.67 12.88
N SER A 96 -2.28 -18.59 13.81
CA SER A 96 -3.27 -19.21 14.69
C SER A 96 -3.93 -18.16 15.59
N GLY A 97 -5.26 -18.09 15.56
CA GLY A 97 -6.05 -17.08 16.27
C GLY A 97 -6.05 -15.69 15.62
N GLU A 98 -5.17 -15.42 14.65
CA GLU A 98 -5.05 -14.13 13.96
C GLU A 98 -5.70 -14.12 12.57
N SER A 99 -5.70 -15.26 11.87
CA SER A 99 -6.26 -15.40 10.52
C SER A 99 -7.71 -15.88 10.54
N ALA A 100 -8.52 -15.36 9.61
CA ALA A 100 -9.89 -15.79 9.39
C ALA A 100 -10.01 -16.88 8.32
N HIS A 101 -8.98 -17.08 7.48
CA HIS A 101 -9.09 -17.98 6.32
C HIS A 101 -7.81 -18.76 6.00
N LEU A 102 -6.68 -18.09 5.73
CA LEU A 102 -5.46 -18.75 5.23
C LEU A 102 -4.94 -19.82 6.19
N VAL A 103 -5.12 -19.63 7.50
CA VAL A 103 -4.71 -20.61 8.51
C VAL A 103 -5.38 -21.98 8.30
N GLN A 104 -6.60 -22.03 7.75
CA GLN A 104 -7.27 -23.29 7.41
C GLN A 104 -6.63 -23.96 6.19
N GLU A 105 -6.25 -23.19 5.16
CA GLU A 105 -5.54 -23.74 4.01
C GLU A 105 -4.16 -24.28 4.41
N LEU A 106 -3.47 -23.63 5.35
CA LEU A 106 -2.19 -24.11 5.89
C LEU A 106 -2.38 -25.35 6.77
N ALA A 107 -3.40 -25.36 7.64
CA ALA A 107 -3.73 -26.52 8.47
C ALA A 107 -3.99 -27.77 7.64
N PHE A 108 -4.68 -27.62 6.51
CA PHE A 108 -4.85 -28.71 5.56
C PHE A 108 -3.52 -29.26 5.06
N VAL A 109 -2.54 -28.40 4.72
CA VAL A 109 -1.23 -28.85 4.22
C VAL A 109 -0.43 -29.58 5.30
N THR A 110 -0.43 -29.06 6.52
CA THR A 110 0.41 -29.55 7.62
C THR A 110 -0.22 -30.71 8.40
N GLY A 111 -1.54 -30.88 8.30
CA GLY A 111 -2.31 -31.98 8.86
C GLY A 111 -2.81 -32.95 7.80
N THR A 112 -4.05 -32.77 7.33
CA THR A 112 -4.74 -33.76 6.45
C THR A 112 -3.92 -34.16 5.22
N PHE A 113 -3.27 -33.20 4.55
CA PHE A 113 -2.41 -33.50 3.41
C PHE A 113 -1.16 -34.28 3.80
N ALA A 114 -0.48 -33.84 4.85
CA ALA A 114 0.70 -34.52 5.38
C ALA A 114 0.42 -35.98 5.78
N ASP A 115 -0.75 -36.23 6.36
CA ASP A 115 -1.10 -37.54 6.90
C ASP A 115 -1.64 -38.49 5.83
N GLU A 116 -2.42 -37.97 4.88
CA GLU A 116 -3.20 -38.79 3.93
C GLU A 116 -2.68 -38.74 2.48
N PHE A 117 -1.87 -37.73 2.12
CA PHE A 117 -1.53 -37.46 0.70
C PHE A 117 -0.05 -37.13 0.42
N ASP A 118 0.80 -36.96 1.44
CA ASP A 118 2.24 -36.63 1.30
C ASP A 118 3.09 -37.87 0.96
N PHE A 119 2.57 -38.70 0.04
CA PHE A 119 3.26 -39.82 -0.56
C PHE A 119 3.95 -39.39 -1.85
N GLU A 120 5.03 -40.08 -2.24
CA GLU A 120 5.74 -39.76 -3.50
C GLU A 120 4.84 -39.87 -4.73
N ILE A 121 3.85 -40.77 -4.70
CA ILE A 121 2.91 -41.07 -5.78
C ILE A 121 1.54 -41.44 -5.18
N LEU A 122 0.46 -40.87 -5.73
CA LEU A 122 -0.94 -41.16 -5.39
C LEU A 122 -1.62 -41.99 -6.49
N GLU A 123 -2.38 -43.00 -6.07
CA GLU A 123 -3.26 -43.79 -6.92
C GLU A 123 -4.50 -42.97 -7.35
N PRO A 124 -5.20 -43.38 -8.44
CA PRO A 124 -6.40 -42.69 -8.91
C PRO A 124 -7.48 -42.40 -7.85
N LEU A 125 -7.70 -43.34 -6.93
CA LEU A 125 -8.69 -43.16 -5.85
C LEU A 125 -8.22 -42.11 -4.82
N GLU A 126 -6.94 -42.10 -4.50
CA GLU A 126 -6.34 -41.17 -3.53
C GLU A 126 -6.35 -39.73 -4.09
N ILE A 127 -5.99 -39.55 -5.38
CA ILE A 127 -6.06 -38.22 -6.00
C ILE A 127 -7.52 -37.73 -6.13
N TYR A 128 -8.48 -38.65 -6.29
CA TYR A 128 -9.90 -38.31 -6.30
C TYR A 128 -10.35 -37.80 -4.92
N HIS A 129 -9.98 -38.50 -3.83
CA HIS A 129 -10.24 -38.03 -2.45
C HIS A 129 -9.59 -36.68 -2.18
N PHE A 130 -8.32 -36.51 -2.58
CA PHE A 130 -7.62 -35.25 -2.47
C PHE A 130 -8.35 -34.12 -3.21
N ALA A 131 -8.83 -34.37 -4.43
CA ALA A 131 -9.53 -33.37 -5.23
C ALA A 131 -10.87 -32.94 -4.60
N LEU A 132 -11.60 -33.87 -3.96
CA LEU A 132 -12.80 -33.54 -3.18
C LEU A 132 -12.47 -32.62 -2.01
N LEU A 133 -11.46 -32.97 -1.20
CA LEU A 133 -11.03 -32.18 -0.05
C LEU A 133 -10.50 -30.80 -0.44
N ARG A 134 -9.71 -30.73 -1.52
CA ARG A 134 -9.22 -29.46 -2.07
C ARG A 134 -10.35 -28.53 -2.47
N ASP A 135 -11.41 -29.06 -3.08
CA ASP A 135 -12.56 -28.27 -3.52
C ASP A 135 -13.42 -27.83 -2.33
N ASP A 136 -13.57 -28.67 -1.31
CA ASP A 136 -14.25 -28.34 -0.05
C ASP A 136 -13.50 -27.25 0.72
N LEU A 137 -12.17 -27.37 0.86
CA LEU A 137 -11.28 -26.37 1.46
C LEU A 137 -11.42 -24.99 0.80
N ARG A 138 -11.71 -24.97 -0.50
CA ARG A 138 -11.86 -23.74 -1.30
C ARG A 138 -13.31 -23.29 -1.43
N TYR A 139 -14.24 -23.95 -0.73
CA TYR A 139 -15.67 -23.64 -0.76
C TYR A 139 -16.22 -23.64 -2.20
N GLY A 140 -15.80 -24.62 -3.00
CA GLY A 140 -16.17 -24.76 -4.40
C GLY A 140 -15.52 -23.74 -5.35
N TRP A 141 -14.65 -22.85 -4.87
CA TRP A 141 -13.93 -21.93 -5.73
C TRP A 141 -12.88 -22.68 -6.57
N ARG A 142 -13.01 -22.57 -7.90
CA ARG A 142 -12.05 -23.13 -8.87
C ARG A 142 -11.36 -22.00 -9.64
N PRO A 143 -10.01 -21.96 -9.73
CA PRO A 143 -9.32 -21.01 -10.59
C PRO A 143 -9.70 -21.22 -12.06
N LYS A 144 -9.86 -20.13 -12.81
CA LYS A 144 -10.07 -20.18 -14.27
C LYS A 144 -8.77 -20.63 -14.96
N GLY A 145 -8.78 -21.76 -15.67
CA GLY A 145 -7.62 -22.21 -16.47
C GLY A 145 -7.62 -23.69 -16.82
N ARG A 146 -6.70 -24.10 -17.73
CA ARG A 146 -6.55 -25.45 -18.29
C ARG A 146 -6.01 -26.52 -17.31
N TYR A 147 -5.65 -26.16 -16.08
CA TYR A 147 -4.88 -27.02 -15.18
C TYR A 147 -5.60 -27.33 -13.85
N HIS A 148 -6.92 -27.21 -13.82
CA HIS A 148 -7.71 -27.60 -12.65
C HIS A 148 -8.42 -28.93 -12.92
N THR A 149 -7.82 -30.03 -12.50
CA THR A 149 -8.45 -31.35 -12.59
C THR A 149 -9.62 -31.42 -11.62
N ALA A 150 -10.83 -31.54 -12.15
CA ALA A 150 -12.03 -31.69 -11.34
C ALA A 150 -12.11 -33.13 -10.77
N PRO A 151 -12.70 -33.34 -9.58
CA PRO A 151 -12.95 -34.69 -9.07
C PRO A 151 -13.74 -35.54 -10.08
N GLU A 152 -14.71 -34.94 -10.76
CA GLU A 152 -15.54 -35.60 -11.77
C GLU A 152 -14.70 -36.12 -12.96
N ASP A 153 -13.72 -35.35 -13.42
CA ASP A 153 -12.84 -35.73 -14.53
C ASP A 153 -11.94 -36.92 -14.15
N ILE A 154 -11.46 -36.95 -12.90
CA ILE A 154 -10.64 -38.05 -12.37
C ILE A 154 -11.49 -39.32 -12.28
N ALA A 155 -12.70 -39.22 -11.73
CA ALA A 155 -13.59 -40.34 -11.56
C ALA A 155 -14.00 -40.96 -12.91
N GLU A 156 -14.34 -40.13 -13.90
CA GLU A 156 -14.66 -40.60 -15.24
C GLU A 156 -13.47 -41.29 -15.90
N LYS A 157 -12.29 -40.65 -15.86
CA LYS A 157 -11.07 -41.17 -16.48
C LYS A 157 -10.66 -42.54 -15.94
N HIS A 158 -10.72 -42.71 -14.63
CA HIS A 158 -10.28 -43.93 -13.94
C HIS A 158 -11.40 -44.89 -13.57
N LYS A 159 -12.64 -44.57 -13.94
CA LYS A 159 -13.86 -45.37 -13.66
C LYS A 159 -14.01 -45.66 -12.17
N ILE A 160 -13.83 -44.63 -11.35
CA ILE A 160 -13.98 -44.71 -9.90
C ILE A 160 -15.46 -44.83 -9.56
N ASP A 161 -15.79 -45.79 -8.69
CA ASP A 161 -17.13 -45.90 -8.11
C ASP A 161 -17.29 -44.84 -7.01
N THR A 162 -18.30 -43.99 -7.13
CA THR A 162 -18.50 -42.82 -6.27
C THR A 162 -19.65 -42.98 -5.28
N GLU A 163 -20.38 -44.10 -5.31
CA GLU A 163 -21.63 -44.25 -4.53
C GLU A 163 -21.41 -44.35 -3.01
N ASP A 164 -20.23 -44.78 -2.54
CA ASP A 164 -19.94 -45.03 -1.11
C ASP A 164 -18.51 -44.61 -0.70
N ILE A 165 -18.04 -43.44 -1.14
CA ILE A 165 -16.71 -42.94 -0.78
C ILE A 165 -16.74 -42.18 0.56
N GLN A 166 -15.98 -42.68 1.53
CA GLN A 166 -15.69 -41.95 2.77
C GLN A 166 -14.52 -40.98 2.55
N VAL A 167 -14.81 -39.69 2.62
CA VAL A 167 -13.79 -38.64 2.52
C VAL A 167 -13.28 -38.33 3.94
N PRO A 168 -11.96 -38.21 4.16
CA PRO A 168 -11.40 -37.79 5.45
C PRO A 168 -11.96 -36.45 5.92
N GLU A 169 -11.91 -36.17 7.22
CA GLU A 169 -12.25 -34.84 7.73
C GLU A 169 -11.10 -33.86 7.46
N LEU A 170 -11.45 -32.62 7.11
CA LEU A 170 -10.48 -31.53 7.02
C LEU A 170 -9.96 -31.21 8.42
N SER A 171 -8.63 -31.17 8.53
CA SER A 171 -7.95 -30.56 9.67
C SER A 171 -8.39 -29.10 9.78
N SER A 172 -8.51 -28.64 11.03
CA SER A 172 -8.89 -27.26 11.34
C SER A 172 -7.83 -26.62 12.22
N ALA A 173 -7.62 -25.33 12.03
CA ALA A 173 -6.82 -24.50 12.91
C ALA A 173 -7.71 -23.50 13.66
N GLU A 174 -7.16 -22.90 14.72
CA GLU A 174 -7.82 -21.81 15.42
C GLU A 174 -7.89 -20.59 14.50
N SER A 175 -9.10 -20.23 14.09
CA SER A 175 -9.38 -18.99 13.38
C SER A 175 -9.80 -17.89 14.34
N ARG A 176 -9.51 -16.65 13.97
CA ARG A 176 -9.99 -15.47 14.70
C ARG A 176 -11.51 -15.48 14.80
N SER A 177 -12.03 -15.06 15.97
CA SER A 177 -13.47 -15.02 16.26
C SER A 177 -14.08 -13.63 16.14
N ASP A 178 -13.26 -12.59 16.09
CA ASP A 178 -13.66 -11.18 15.98
C ASP A 178 -12.68 -10.41 15.06
N TYR A 179 -13.10 -9.26 14.54
CA TYR A 179 -12.23 -8.40 13.74
C TYR A 179 -11.38 -7.49 14.64
N SER A 180 -10.24 -7.05 14.13
CA SER A 180 -9.43 -5.96 14.70
C SER A 180 -9.18 -4.93 13.61
N ILE A 181 -8.90 -3.69 13.98
CA ILE A 181 -8.63 -2.64 12.99
C ILE A 181 -7.36 -2.96 12.19
N GLU A 182 -6.38 -3.59 12.82
CA GLU A 182 -5.17 -4.09 12.19
C GLU A 182 -5.49 -5.15 11.12
N TRP A 183 -6.35 -6.12 11.44
CA TRP A 183 -6.75 -7.13 10.46
C TRP A 183 -7.57 -6.54 9.31
N ILE A 184 -8.52 -5.64 9.60
CA ILE A 184 -9.28 -4.93 8.57
C ILE A 184 -8.35 -4.12 7.67
N ALA A 185 -7.35 -3.43 8.24
CA ALA A 185 -6.36 -2.68 7.48
C ALA A 185 -5.53 -3.61 6.57
N GLY A 186 -5.08 -4.76 7.07
CA GLY A 186 -4.40 -5.77 6.27
C GLY A 186 -5.27 -6.29 5.12
N VAL A 187 -6.55 -6.58 5.39
CA VAL A 187 -7.51 -7.00 4.36
C VAL A 187 -7.69 -5.90 3.31
N TYR A 188 -7.79 -4.64 3.75
CA TYR A 188 -7.93 -3.49 2.88
C TYR A 188 -6.68 -3.27 2.01
N ASP A 189 -5.48 -3.34 2.59
CA ASP A 189 -4.21 -3.20 1.88
C ASP A 189 -3.94 -4.32 0.86
N GLY A 190 -4.41 -5.53 1.17
CA GLY A 190 -4.35 -6.66 0.23
C GLY A 190 -5.34 -6.51 -0.93
N GLY A 191 -6.59 -6.16 -0.62
CA GLY A 191 -7.73 -6.39 -1.51
C GLY A 191 -8.40 -5.15 -2.10
N CYS A 192 -8.22 -3.96 -1.50
CA CYS A 192 -8.88 -2.75 -1.96
C CYS A 192 -8.25 -2.24 -3.25
N ARG A 193 -9.10 -1.77 -4.17
CA ARG A 193 -8.69 -1.11 -5.42
C ARG A 193 -9.45 0.20 -5.54
N TYR A 194 -8.74 1.31 -5.69
CA TYR A 194 -9.32 2.60 -6.04
C TYR A 194 -9.53 2.67 -7.55
N ARG A 195 -10.72 3.05 -7.99
CA ARG A 195 -11.02 3.20 -9.41
C ARG A 195 -11.93 4.41 -9.65
N PRO A 196 -11.76 5.15 -10.75
CA PRO A 196 -12.78 6.05 -11.25
C PRO A 196 -13.82 5.19 -12.00
N SER A 197 -15.09 5.28 -11.60
CA SER A 197 -16.20 4.69 -12.35
C SER A 197 -16.73 5.72 -13.32
N ILE A 198 -16.75 5.38 -14.62
CA ILE A 198 -17.15 6.28 -15.70
C ILE A 198 -18.28 5.65 -16.49
N ASN A 199 -19.29 6.45 -16.82
CA ASN A 199 -20.40 6.03 -17.68
C ASN A 199 -20.88 7.18 -18.57
N GLU A 200 -21.38 6.84 -19.76
CA GLU A 200 -22.17 7.78 -20.55
C GLU A 200 -23.39 8.23 -19.77
N SER A 201 -23.72 9.52 -19.84
CA SER A 201 -24.90 10.09 -19.21
C SER A 201 -25.34 11.36 -19.90
N LYS A 202 -26.64 11.43 -20.18
CA LYS A 202 -27.30 12.60 -20.79
C LYS A 202 -27.57 13.72 -19.77
N GLU A 203 -27.38 13.44 -18.48
CA GLU A 203 -27.61 14.41 -17.40
C GLU A 203 -26.44 15.41 -17.29
N TYR A 204 -25.23 14.98 -17.65
CA TYR A 204 -24.05 15.84 -17.65
C TYR A 204 -23.83 16.50 -19.01
N LYS A 205 -23.47 17.79 -19.01
CA LYS A 205 -23.25 18.58 -20.23
C LYS A 205 -22.15 18.02 -21.14
N ILE A 206 -21.18 17.31 -20.55
CA ILE A 206 -20.05 16.73 -21.27
C ILE A 206 -20.36 15.32 -21.83
N GLY A 207 -21.53 14.76 -21.53
CA GLY A 207 -21.98 13.45 -22.00
C GLY A 207 -21.55 12.26 -21.13
N TYR A 208 -20.77 12.50 -20.08
CA TYR A 208 -20.20 11.46 -19.20
C TYR A 208 -20.29 11.88 -17.74
N GLY A 209 -20.48 10.90 -16.86
CA GLY A 209 -20.33 11.04 -15.42
C GLY A 209 -19.11 10.25 -14.94
N MET A 210 -18.48 10.73 -13.87
CA MET A 210 -17.40 10.03 -13.19
C MET A 210 -17.58 10.13 -11.68
N TYR A 211 -17.33 9.03 -10.97
CA TYR A 211 -17.33 9.03 -9.50
C TYR A 211 -16.27 8.07 -8.96
N PRO A 212 -15.70 8.37 -7.78
CA PRO A 212 -14.66 7.54 -7.19
C PRO A 212 -15.30 6.29 -6.55
N VAL A 213 -14.61 5.15 -6.67
CA VAL A 213 -14.97 3.93 -5.94
C VAL A 213 -13.74 3.31 -5.28
N ALA A 214 -13.94 2.78 -4.06
CA ALA A 214 -13.02 1.85 -3.42
C ALA A 214 -13.70 0.49 -3.39
N ARG A 215 -13.18 -0.49 -4.14
CA ARG A 215 -13.78 -1.82 -4.27
C ARG A 215 -12.89 -2.87 -3.63
N LEU A 216 -13.50 -3.78 -2.91
CA LEU A 216 -12.81 -4.93 -2.33
C LEU A 216 -13.55 -6.21 -2.74
N HIS A 217 -12.80 -7.17 -3.28
CA HIS A 217 -13.34 -8.42 -3.75
C HIS A 217 -12.41 -9.58 -3.45
N ARG A 218 -12.96 -10.63 -2.81
CA ARG A 218 -12.21 -11.84 -2.49
C ARG A 218 -13.15 -13.05 -2.47
N SER A 219 -12.82 -14.11 -3.21
CA SER A 219 -13.63 -15.34 -3.32
C SER A 219 -12.90 -16.59 -2.85
N GLY A 220 -13.68 -17.62 -2.51
CA GLY A 220 -13.14 -18.89 -1.99
C GLY A 220 -12.57 -18.71 -0.60
N VAL A 221 -13.22 -17.89 0.22
CA VAL A 221 -12.83 -17.60 1.60
C VAL A 221 -13.84 -18.19 2.58
N SER A 222 -13.44 -18.33 3.84
CA SER A 222 -14.34 -18.81 4.89
C SER A 222 -15.53 -17.85 5.07
N GLN A 223 -16.66 -18.38 5.55
CA GLN A 223 -17.78 -17.53 5.95
C GLN A 223 -17.39 -16.56 7.07
N THR A 224 -16.52 -16.98 7.99
CA THR A 224 -15.96 -16.14 9.05
C THR A 224 -15.29 -14.90 8.47
N PHE A 225 -14.43 -15.03 7.45
CA PHE A 225 -13.79 -13.89 6.79
C PHE A 225 -14.81 -12.86 6.30
N VAL A 226 -15.86 -13.32 5.61
CA VAL A 226 -16.91 -12.43 5.08
C VAL A 226 -17.67 -11.76 6.22
N SER A 227 -18.12 -12.54 7.21
CA SER A 227 -18.90 -12.03 8.34
C SER A 227 -18.13 -10.99 9.15
N LEU A 228 -16.84 -11.22 9.43
CA LEU A 228 -16.02 -10.27 10.19
C LEU A 228 -15.87 -8.91 9.49
N PHE A 229 -15.68 -8.92 8.17
CA PHE A 229 -15.58 -7.66 7.43
C PHE A 229 -16.91 -6.91 7.39
N LEU A 230 -18.04 -7.63 7.22
CA LEU A 230 -19.36 -7.01 7.26
C LEU A 230 -19.71 -6.47 8.65
N SER A 231 -19.36 -7.19 9.72
CA SER A 231 -19.51 -6.69 11.10
C SER A 231 -18.74 -5.39 11.33
N PHE A 232 -17.51 -5.29 10.84
CA PHE A 232 -16.76 -4.02 10.86
C PHE A 232 -17.53 -2.89 10.16
N CYS A 233 -18.05 -3.14 8.97
CA CYS A 233 -18.81 -2.13 8.24
C CYS A 233 -20.06 -1.68 9.00
N ASP A 234 -20.78 -2.61 9.62
CA ASP A 234 -22.00 -2.34 10.37
C ASP A 234 -21.71 -1.57 11.66
N ASP A 235 -20.68 -1.98 12.42
CA ASP A 235 -20.29 -1.36 13.70
C ASP A 235 -19.85 0.10 13.54
N TYR A 236 -19.17 0.42 12.43
CA TYR A 236 -18.76 1.79 12.11
C TYR A 236 -19.81 2.59 11.31
N ASN A 237 -20.98 1.97 11.06
CA ASN A 237 -22.09 2.52 10.30
C ASN A 237 -21.62 3.05 8.93
N LEU A 238 -20.84 2.25 8.23
CA LEU A 238 -20.32 2.56 6.89
C LEU A 238 -21.46 2.40 5.86
N SER A 239 -21.47 3.27 4.86
CA SER A 239 -22.37 3.14 3.70
C SER A 239 -21.61 2.57 2.52
N TYR A 240 -22.06 1.42 2.04
CA TYR A 240 -21.40 0.64 0.99
C TYR A 240 -22.42 -0.13 0.15
N GLY A 241 -22.06 -0.43 -1.10
CA GLY A 241 -22.75 -1.44 -1.89
C GLY A 241 -22.24 -2.82 -1.52
N ASP A 242 -23.14 -3.75 -1.25
CA ASP A 242 -22.84 -5.13 -0.88
C ASP A 242 -23.49 -6.11 -1.86
N SER A 243 -22.67 -7.00 -2.41
CA SER A 243 -23.13 -8.16 -3.18
C SER A 243 -22.35 -9.42 -2.76
N SER A 244 -22.00 -9.48 -1.48
CA SER A 244 -21.28 -10.60 -0.87
C SER A 244 -22.16 -11.85 -0.79
N GLU A 245 -21.51 -13.00 -0.82
CA GLU A 245 -22.11 -14.33 -0.65
C GLU A 245 -21.38 -15.05 0.49
N GLN A 246 -21.83 -16.25 0.87
CA GLN A 246 -21.28 -16.99 2.02
C GLN A 246 -19.75 -17.14 2.00
N ASN A 247 -19.14 -17.36 0.84
CA ASN A 247 -17.69 -17.58 0.69
C ASN A 247 -17.02 -16.57 -0.25
N LYS A 248 -17.62 -15.39 -0.39
CA LYS A 248 -17.19 -14.35 -1.31
C LYS A 248 -17.53 -12.97 -0.74
N LEU A 249 -16.51 -12.21 -0.39
CA LEU A 249 -16.64 -10.80 -0.05
C LEU A 249 -16.65 -9.96 -1.33
N GLN A 250 -17.66 -9.12 -1.49
CA GLN A 250 -17.75 -8.17 -2.61
C GLN A 250 -18.45 -6.89 -2.16
N ILE A 251 -17.65 -5.88 -1.85
CA ILE A 251 -18.10 -4.58 -1.35
C ILE A 251 -17.55 -3.44 -2.20
N VAL A 252 -18.31 -2.34 -2.27
CA VAL A 252 -17.92 -1.13 -2.98
C VAL A 252 -18.33 0.10 -2.18
N PHE A 253 -17.36 0.91 -1.78
CA PHE A 253 -17.60 2.25 -1.25
C PHE A 253 -17.64 3.23 -2.43
N THR A 254 -18.80 3.85 -2.64
CA THR A 254 -19.05 4.74 -3.79
C THR A 254 -19.12 6.20 -3.35
N GLY A 255 -18.37 7.07 -4.01
CA GLY A 255 -18.36 8.51 -3.75
C GLY A 255 -17.42 8.93 -2.61
N SER A 256 -17.00 10.19 -2.64
CA SER A 256 -16.02 10.75 -1.69
C SER A 256 -16.39 10.55 -0.22
N PRO A 257 -17.65 10.79 0.23
CA PRO A 257 -17.99 10.67 1.65
C PRO A 257 -17.81 9.25 2.19
N ASN A 258 -18.20 8.24 1.39
CA ASN A 258 -18.13 6.84 1.82
C ASN A 258 -16.69 6.32 1.86
N ILE A 259 -15.85 6.76 0.91
CA ILE A 259 -14.42 6.43 0.88
C ILE A 259 -13.69 7.08 2.06
N ARG A 260 -13.93 8.37 2.34
CA ARG A 260 -13.34 9.03 3.52
C ARG A 260 -13.76 8.34 4.81
N ARG A 261 -15.04 7.98 4.93
CA ARG A 261 -15.57 7.39 6.17
C ARG A 261 -14.91 6.07 6.56
N VAL A 262 -14.59 5.20 5.59
CA VAL A 262 -13.84 3.97 5.88
C VAL A 262 -12.38 4.28 6.20
N LEU A 263 -11.76 5.23 5.48
CA LEU A 263 -10.37 5.64 5.71
C LEU A 263 -10.16 6.31 7.07
N ASP A 264 -11.12 7.11 7.56
CA ASP A 264 -11.06 7.72 8.91
C ASP A 264 -10.81 6.68 10.02
N VAL A 265 -11.23 5.43 9.78
CA VAL A 265 -11.11 4.34 10.76
C VAL A 265 -9.79 3.59 10.60
N ILE A 266 -9.39 3.28 9.36
CA ILE A 266 -8.30 2.33 9.08
C ILE A 266 -6.98 2.99 8.68
N PHE A 267 -7.01 4.25 8.23
CA PHE A 267 -5.86 4.97 7.68
C PHE A 267 -4.59 4.91 8.56
N PRO A 268 -4.67 5.07 9.90
CA PRO A 268 -3.48 4.99 10.75
C PRO A 268 -2.79 3.61 10.76
N ARG A 269 -3.43 2.58 10.22
CA ARG A 269 -2.95 1.18 10.20
C ARG A 269 -2.67 0.65 8.81
N LEU A 270 -2.85 1.46 7.76
CA LEU A 270 -2.47 1.07 6.39
C LEU A 270 -0.95 1.18 6.23
N LEU A 271 -0.34 0.15 5.65
CA LEU A 271 1.07 0.16 5.24
C LEU A 271 1.20 0.20 3.72
N VAL A 272 0.34 -0.52 2.99
CA VAL A 272 0.43 -0.60 1.52
C VAL A 272 -0.31 0.53 0.82
N LEU A 273 -1.50 0.89 1.30
CA LEU A 273 -2.32 1.91 0.65
C LEU A 273 -2.26 3.27 1.37
N GLY A 274 -1.41 3.46 2.37
CA GLY A 274 -1.31 4.70 3.15
C GLY A 274 -1.12 5.94 2.27
N GLU A 275 -0.01 5.99 1.52
CA GLU A 275 0.33 7.12 0.63
C GLU A 275 -0.73 7.32 -0.46
N ALA A 276 -1.16 6.24 -1.11
CA ALA A 276 -2.20 6.30 -2.14
C ALA A 276 -3.53 6.86 -1.59
N SER A 277 -3.89 6.48 -0.35
CA SER A 277 -5.07 6.97 0.35
C SER A 277 -4.94 8.44 0.74
N GLU A 278 -3.74 8.89 1.11
CA GLU A 278 -3.47 10.30 1.44
C GLU A 278 -3.67 11.19 0.21
N VAL A 279 -3.04 10.83 -0.91
CA VAL A 279 -3.24 11.52 -2.20
C VAL A 279 -4.71 11.49 -2.62
N LEU A 280 -5.39 10.36 -2.43
CA LEU A 280 -6.82 10.23 -2.71
C LEU A 280 -7.62 11.26 -1.90
N VAL A 281 -7.43 11.30 -0.58
CA VAL A 281 -8.23 12.14 0.33
C VAL A 281 -7.94 13.64 0.17
N HIS A 282 -6.68 14.02 -0.02
CA HIS A 282 -6.25 15.42 -0.03
C HIS A 282 -6.24 16.06 -1.42
N SER A 283 -6.01 15.28 -2.49
CA SER A 283 -5.81 15.83 -3.83
C SER A 283 -6.90 15.42 -4.83
N ILE A 284 -7.49 14.23 -4.68
CA ILE A 284 -8.42 13.67 -5.67
C ILE A 284 -9.89 13.86 -5.26
N LEU A 285 -10.27 13.43 -4.05
CA LEU A 285 -11.67 13.50 -3.59
C LEU A 285 -12.21 14.93 -3.49
N PRO A 286 -11.46 15.97 -3.07
CA PRO A 286 -11.96 17.34 -3.05
C PRO A 286 -12.40 17.84 -4.43
N ARG A 287 -11.73 17.41 -5.50
CA ARG A 287 -12.08 17.77 -6.89
C ARG A 287 -13.41 17.14 -7.34
N PHE A 288 -13.77 15.97 -6.79
CA PHE A 288 -15.11 15.43 -6.96
C PHE A 288 -16.15 16.26 -6.20
N ASP A 289 -15.85 16.70 -4.99
CA ASP A 289 -16.78 17.49 -4.16
C ASP A 289 -17.02 18.90 -4.75
N GLU A 290 -16.02 19.43 -5.44
CA GLU A 290 -16.06 20.71 -6.17
C GLU A 290 -16.58 20.58 -7.61
N ASP A 291 -17.05 19.39 -8.00
CA ASP A 291 -17.65 19.13 -9.31
C ASP A 291 -16.72 19.45 -10.51
N THR A 292 -15.38 19.40 -10.34
CA THR A 292 -14.42 19.77 -11.41
C THR A 292 -14.59 18.87 -12.64
N HIS A 293 -14.97 17.62 -12.41
CA HIS A 293 -15.27 16.61 -13.42
C HIS A 293 -16.52 16.90 -14.27
N HIS A 294 -17.30 17.96 -13.99
CA HIS A 294 -18.39 18.40 -14.86
C HIS A 294 -17.93 19.21 -16.08
N THR A 295 -16.63 19.52 -16.16
CA THR A 295 -16.00 20.14 -17.34
C THR A 295 -15.09 19.12 -18.04
N LYS A 296 -14.91 19.25 -19.36
CA LYS A 296 -14.05 18.32 -20.13
C LYS A 296 -12.60 18.35 -19.65
N GLN A 297 -12.06 19.56 -19.40
CA GLN A 297 -10.72 19.75 -18.87
C GLN A 297 -10.57 19.12 -17.49
N GLY A 298 -11.44 19.50 -16.53
CA GLY A 298 -11.35 19.00 -15.17
C GLY A 298 -11.62 17.49 -15.07
N PHE A 299 -12.47 16.93 -15.94
CA PHE A 299 -12.67 15.48 -16.06
C PHE A 299 -11.38 14.77 -16.51
N TYR A 300 -10.76 15.25 -17.58
CA TYR A 300 -9.53 14.67 -18.13
C TYR A 300 -8.39 14.71 -17.13
N GLU A 301 -8.14 15.88 -16.53
CA GLU A 301 -7.08 16.04 -15.53
C GLU A 301 -7.32 15.18 -14.29
N LEU A 302 -8.56 15.14 -13.80
CA LEU A 302 -8.91 14.33 -12.64
C LEU A 302 -8.73 12.85 -12.94
N LEU A 303 -9.17 12.37 -14.11
CA LEU A 303 -8.97 10.98 -14.52
C LEU A 303 -7.47 10.62 -14.59
N ARG A 304 -6.65 11.47 -15.22
CA ARG A 304 -5.20 11.27 -15.31
C ARG A 304 -4.54 11.18 -13.93
N ASP A 305 -4.91 12.06 -13.01
CA ASP A 305 -4.32 12.07 -11.67
C ASP A 305 -4.86 10.92 -10.80
N PHE A 306 -6.14 10.56 -10.96
CA PHE A 306 -6.75 9.40 -10.31
C PHE A 306 -6.04 8.10 -10.75
N ASP A 307 -5.70 7.97 -12.02
CA ASP A 307 -5.06 6.76 -12.55
C ASP A 307 -3.78 6.38 -11.80
N LYS A 308 -3.00 7.35 -11.33
CA LYS A 308 -1.82 7.10 -10.49
C LYS A 308 -2.19 6.43 -9.17
N VAL A 309 -3.24 6.94 -8.50
CA VAL A 309 -3.77 6.34 -7.26
C VAL A 309 -4.36 4.96 -7.52
N ALA A 310 -5.05 4.79 -8.65
CA ALA A 310 -5.59 3.51 -9.05
C ALA A 310 -4.48 2.48 -9.29
N GLU A 311 -3.42 2.83 -10.00
CA GLU A 311 -2.27 1.98 -10.24
C GLU A 311 -1.57 1.57 -8.94
N ALA A 312 -1.33 2.52 -8.04
CA ALA A 312 -0.75 2.24 -6.72
C ALA A 312 -1.60 1.25 -5.89
N SER A 313 -2.93 1.25 -6.06
CA SER A 313 -3.80 0.35 -5.30
C SER A 313 -3.81 -1.11 -5.79
N GLY A 314 -3.46 -1.38 -7.05
CA GLY A 314 -3.42 -2.75 -7.56
C GLY A 314 -3.17 -2.89 -9.04
N GLY A 315 -2.12 -2.21 -9.49
CA GLY A 315 -1.54 -2.37 -10.81
C GLY A 315 -2.30 -1.63 -11.92
N PRO A 316 -1.71 -1.64 -13.13
CA PRO A 316 -2.27 -1.00 -14.30
C PRO A 316 -3.64 -1.55 -14.68
N PHE A 317 -4.45 -0.70 -15.31
CA PHE A 317 -5.70 -1.14 -15.90
C PHE A 317 -5.40 -2.14 -17.01
N ARG A 318 -5.85 -3.38 -16.84
CA ARG A 318 -5.67 -4.39 -17.90
C ARG A 318 -6.39 -3.94 -19.17
N HIS A 319 -7.70 -3.71 -19.10
CA HIS A 319 -8.53 -3.23 -20.22
C HIS A 319 -9.59 -2.24 -19.68
N ARG A 320 -9.74 -1.08 -20.32
CA ARG A 320 -10.83 -0.13 -20.06
C ARG A 320 -11.19 0.65 -21.32
N GLU A 321 -12.46 0.99 -21.44
CA GLU A 321 -12.99 1.78 -22.57
C GLU A 321 -12.70 3.28 -22.38
N TYR A 322 -12.85 3.76 -21.15
CA TYR A 322 -12.75 5.17 -20.78
C TYR A 322 -11.42 5.42 -20.06
N ASP A 323 -10.42 5.83 -20.83
CA ASP A 323 -9.09 6.22 -20.34
C ASP A 323 -8.72 7.64 -20.80
N PRO A 324 -7.63 8.25 -20.29
CA PRO A 324 -7.20 9.57 -20.74
C PRO A 324 -7.01 9.68 -22.26
N THR A 325 -6.57 8.61 -22.92
CA THR A 325 -6.38 8.57 -24.39
C THR A 325 -7.72 8.68 -25.11
N HIS A 326 -8.73 7.92 -24.69
CA HIS A 326 -10.10 7.97 -25.20
C HIS A 326 -10.65 9.39 -25.15
N PHE A 327 -10.53 10.07 -24.00
CA PHE A 327 -11.04 11.44 -23.84
C PHE A 327 -10.22 12.48 -24.61
N THR A 328 -8.91 12.26 -24.75
CA THR A 328 -8.06 13.08 -25.63
C THR A 328 -8.54 12.97 -27.08
N ASP A 329 -8.97 11.80 -27.54
CA ASP A 329 -9.46 11.61 -28.90
C ASP A 329 -10.83 12.26 -29.14
N ILE A 330 -11.78 12.12 -28.22
CA ILE A 330 -13.14 12.66 -28.40
C ILE A 330 -13.27 14.15 -28.05
N TRP A 331 -12.35 14.71 -27.25
CA TRP A 331 -12.39 16.12 -26.82
C TRP A 331 -11.15 16.93 -27.24
N ARG A 332 -10.33 16.43 -28.18
CA ARG A 332 -9.05 17.02 -28.60
C ARG A 332 -9.05 18.55 -28.75
N GLU A 333 -10.03 19.09 -29.47
CA GLU A 333 -10.12 20.54 -29.77
C GLU A 333 -10.61 21.39 -28.58
N GLN A 334 -11.00 20.76 -27.48
CA GLN A 334 -11.65 21.37 -26.31
C GLN A 334 -10.85 21.18 -25.02
N LEU A 335 -9.72 20.45 -25.10
CA LEU A 335 -8.79 20.28 -24.00
C LEU A 335 -7.63 21.25 -24.18
N GLU A 336 -7.30 21.96 -23.12
CA GLU A 336 -6.04 22.69 -23.01
C GLU A 336 -4.99 21.68 -22.56
N LEU A 337 -4.43 20.97 -23.54
CA LEU A 337 -3.32 20.05 -23.32
C LEU A 337 -2.04 20.88 -23.24
N VAL A 338 -1.37 20.83 -22.10
CA VAL A 338 0.02 21.31 -22.02
C VAL A 338 0.86 20.31 -22.80
N GLU A 339 1.38 20.72 -23.95
CA GLU A 339 2.45 19.98 -24.62
C GLU A 339 3.70 20.06 -23.73
N THR A 340 3.85 19.10 -22.81
CA THR A 340 5.19 18.72 -22.40
C THR A 340 5.82 18.06 -23.62
N GLU A 341 6.76 18.74 -24.28
CA GLU A 341 7.65 18.11 -25.27
C GLU A 341 8.40 16.96 -24.60
N VAL A 342 7.79 15.77 -24.60
CA VAL A 342 8.50 14.52 -24.34
C VAL A 342 9.08 14.11 -25.68
N GLY A 343 10.34 14.48 -25.91
CA GLY A 343 11.10 13.95 -27.04
C GLY A 343 11.04 12.42 -27.00
N THR A 344 10.46 11.82 -28.03
CA THR A 344 10.53 10.38 -28.27
C THR A 344 11.99 9.99 -28.42
N PRO A 345 12.56 9.07 -27.62
CA PRO A 345 13.79 8.43 -28.02
C PRO A 345 13.45 7.39 -29.09
N GLU A 346 13.87 7.65 -30.33
CA GLU A 346 14.05 6.58 -31.31
C GLU A 346 15.18 5.65 -30.85
N PRO A 347 15.05 4.33 -31.06
CA PRO A 347 16.09 3.38 -30.66
C PRO A 347 17.26 3.44 -31.65
N GLU A 348 18.31 4.19 -31.30
CA GLU A 348 19.60 4.12 -31.99
C GLU A 348 20.39 2.89 -31.51
N PRO A 349 20.84 1.99 -32.40
CA PRO A 349 21.61 0.82 -32.02
C PRO A 349 23.09 1.20 -31.97
N THR A 350 23.65 1.43 -30.78
CA THR A 350 25.09 1.65 -30.64
C THR A 350 25.70 0.92 -29.44
N ARG A 351 26.16 -0.30 -29.74
CA ARG A 351 27.51 -0.84 -29.51
C ARG A 351 28.27 -0.33 -28.26
N LEU A 352 28.35 -1.21 -27.26
CA LEU A 352 29.29 -1.22 -26.14
C LEU A 352 30.75 -1.07 -26.60
N GLU A 353 31.37 0.09 -26.39
CA GLU A 353 32.84 0.19 -26.26
C GLU A 353 33.23 1.24 -25.21
N ASN A 354 33.96 0.75 -24.19
CA ASN A 354 34.83 1.44 -23.23
C ASN A 354 34.19 2.17 -22.03
N LEU A 355 33.99 1.34 -21.00
CA LEU A 355 34.16 1.64 -19.57
C LEU A 355 35.59 2.13 -19.31
N ASP A 356 35.74 3.34 -18.80
CA ASP A 356 36.66 3.75 -17.73
C ASP A 356 36.87 5.27 -17.75
N GLU A 357 36.89 5.86 -16.54
CA GLU A 357 37.07 7.28 -16.21
C GLU A 357 35.83 8.18 -16.35
N PHE A 358 34.86 8.01 -15.44
CA PHE A 358 34.46 9.06 -14.50
C PHE A 358 33.88 8.38 -13.26
N SER A 359 34.42 8.80 -12.11
CA SER A 359 34.16 8.28 -10.76
C SER A 359 32.68 8.27 -10.39
N ASP A 360 32.27 7.19 -9.72
CA ASP A 360 30.99 6.98 -9.05
C ASP A 360 30.31 8.28 -8.62
N VAL A 361 29.33 8.71 -9.42
CA VAL A 361 28.20 9.46 -8.93
C VAL A 361 26.97 8.71 -9.44
N THR A 362 26.80 7.53 -8.86
CA THR A 362 25.49 6.90 -8.72
C THR A 362 24.56 7.99 -8.21
N LEU A 363 23.57 8.38 -9.02
CA LEU A 363 22.42 9.12 -8.49
C LEU A 363 21.73 8.15 -7.53
N SER A 364 22.18 8.21 -6.27
CA SER A 364 21.64 7.45 -5.16
C SER A 364 20.21 7.94 -4.94
N ALA A 365 19.28 7.01 -5.09
CA ALA A 365 17.98 7.09 -4.45
C ALA A 365 18.14 7.44 -2.95
N GLY A 366 17.29 8.33 -2.46
CA GLY A 366 17.27 8.79 -1.07
C GLY A 366 15.86 9.17 -0.57
N GLU A 367 14.86 8.40 -1.01
CA GLU A 367 13.43 8.16 -0.64
C GLU A 367 12.56 9.18 0.09
N PHE A 368 11.52 8.75 0.85
CA PHE A 368 10.45 9.42 1.63
C PHE A 368 10.13 8.55 2.85
N THR A 369 10.04 9.03 4.10
CA THR A 369 9.78 8.12 5.23
C THR A 369 9.33 8.69 6.59
N ASN A 370 8.21 8.15 7.09
CA ASN A 370 7.85 7.85 8.49
C ASN A 370 7.34 6.39 8.47
N GLU A 371 8.18 5.39 8.79
CA GLU A 371 7.71 4.04 9.18
C GLU A 371 8.16 3.79 10.63
N PRO A 372 7.59 2.79 11.34
CA PRO A 372 8.46 1.88 12.09
C PRO A 372 9.32 1.28 11.02
N GLY A 373 10.36 2.05 10.67
CA GLY A 373 11.24 1.70 9.63
C GLY A 373 11.50 0.28 9.89
N ARG A 374 11.19 -0.49 8.87
CA ARG A 374 11.41 -1.88 8.79
C ARG A 374 10.19 -2.35 7.98
N TYR A 375 10.46 -2.96 6.86
CA TYR A 375 11.36 -4.07 7.05
C TYR A 375 12.81 -3.87 6.62
N ARG A 376 13.10 -2.84 5.82
CA ARG A 376 14.47 -2.34 5.72
C ARG A 376 14.64 -0.92 5.21
N THR A 377 13.77 -0.45 4.34
CA THR A 377 14.08 0.75 3.55
C THR A 377 13.59 2.04 4.20
N ILE A 378 12.43 2.02 4.87
CA ILE A 378 11.96 3.23 5.55
C ILE A 378 12.66 3.42 6.92
N LEU A 379 13.30 2.37 7.48
CA LEU A 379 14.29 2.49 8.57
C LEU A 379 15.36 3.49 8.22
N ASP A 380 15.96 3.31 7.06
CA ASP A 380 17.18 4.02 6.75
C ASP A 380 16.92 5.49 6.46
N ARG A 381 15.70 5.89 6.11
CA ARG A 381 15.41 7.30 5.84
C ARG A 381 14.61 8.02 6.94
N VAL A 382 13.78 7.35 7.75
CA VAL A 382 13.29 7.98 9.01
C VAL A 382 14.49 8.27 9.88
N LYS A 383 15.42 7.32 9.96
CA LYS A 383 16.63 7.48 10.75
C LYS A 383 17.50 8.62 10.23
N ARG A 384 17.66 8.80 8.90
CA ARG A 384 18.41 9.94 8.32
C ARG A 384 17.73 11.31 8.51
N ASP A 385 16.43 11.43 8.30
CA ASP A 385 15.72 12.71 8.47
C ASP A 385 15.46 13.04 9.95
N ALA A 386 15.23 12.04 10.80
CA ALA A 386 15.20 12.20 12.25
C ALA A 386 16.61 12.47 12.82
N GLU A 387 17.69 11.94 12.25
CA GLU A 387 19.07 12.34 12.59
C GLU A 387 19.30 13.82 12.23
N LYS A 388 18.98 14.27 11.01
CA LYS A 388 19.07 15.71 10.65
C LYS A 388 18.22 16.60 11.55
N VAL A 389 16.97 16.22 11.81
CA VAL A 389 16.06 16.98 12.69
C VAL A 389 16.52 16.90 14.15
N ALA A 390 17.02 15.77 14.64
CA ALA A 390 17.52 15.63 16.01
C ALA A 390 18.87 16.34 16.20
N GLU A 391 19.76 16.31 15.22
CA GLU A 391 21.00 17.08 15.19
C GLU A 391 20.69 18.57 15.15
N LEU A 392 19.74 19.01 14.32
CA LEU A 392 19.31 20.40 14.27
C LEU A 392 18.65 20.82 15.60
N LYS A 393 17.71 20.02 16.12
CA LYS A 393 17.10 20.27 17.44
C LYS A 393 18.14 20.25 18.56
N SER A 394 19.18 19.42 18.46
CA SER A 394 20.28 19.37 19.43
C SER A 394 21.23 20.57 19.30
N LEU A 395 21.53 21.00 18.07
CA LEU A 395 22.33 22.18 17.76
C LEU A 395 21.72 23.42 18.41
N TYR A 396 20.39 23.53 18.40
CA TYR A 396 19.66 24.59 19.07
C TYR A 396 19.22 24.28 20.51
N ASP A 397 19.59 23.13 21.12
CA ASP A 397 19.10 22.68 22.45
C ASP A 397 17.56 22.78 22.60
N ASN A 398 16.82 22.44 21.54
CA ASN A 398 15.37 22.59 21.42
C ASN A 398 14.87 24.00 21.71
N ARG A 399 15.67 25.03 21.42
CA ARG A 399 15.27 26.43 21.53
C ARG A 399 14.66 26.90 20.22
N CYS A 400 13.56 27.62 20.35
CA CYS A 400 12.98 28.33 19.22
C CYS A 400 13.99 29.37 18.69
N GLN A 401 14.28 29.34 17.39
CA GLN A 401 15.19 30.29 16.73
C GLN A 401 14.63 31.72 16.67
N LEU A 402 13.32 31.90 16.94
CA LEU A 402 12.66 33.19 17.05
C LEU A 402 12.75 33.77 18.47
N CYS A 403 12.22 33.05 19.47
CA CYS A 403 12.09 33.59 20.84
C CYS A 403 13.09 33.02 21.85
N GLY A 404 13.92 32.04 21.48
CA GLY A 404 14.89 31.39 22.36
C GLY A 404 14.29 30.47 23.43
N ALA A 405 12.96 30.33 23.48
CA ALA A 405 12.26 29.51 24.47
C ALA A 405 12.58 28.03 24.29
N ARG A 406 12.83 27.34 25.41
CA ARG A 406 13.00 25.89 25.48
C ARG A 406 11.83 25.28 26.24
N LEU A 407 10.94 24.62 25.52
CA LEU A 407 9.82 23.91 26.15
C LEU A 407 10.27 22.55 26.68
N ALA A 408 9.53 21.97 27.61
CA ALA A 408 9.82 20.66 28.17
C ALA A 408 8.67 19.68 27.94
N SER A 409 9.01 18.46 27.57
CA SER A 409 8.13 17.30 27.52
C SER A 409 7.84 16.77 28.94
N GLY A 410 6.84 15.89 29.07
CA GLY A 410 6.43 15.33 30.38
C GLY A 410 7.52 14.55 31.14
N ASP A 411 8.60 14.17 30.46
CA ASP A 411 9.78 13.51 31.01
C ASP A 411 10.98 14.46 31.27
N GLY A 412 10.82 15.77 31.00
CA GLY A 412 11.84 16.80 31.20
C GLY A 412 12.77 17.03 30.00
N THR A 413 12.61 16.28 28.90
CA THR A 413 13.35 16.53 27.64
C THR A 413 12.86 17.80 26.94
N GLY A 414 13.68 18.39 26.07
CA GLY A 414 13.28 19.61 25.33
C GLY A 414 12.22 19.32 24.26
N TYR A 415 11.27 20.23 24.06
CA TYR A 415 10.25 20.13 23.00
C TYR A 415 10.35 21.32 22.04
N SER A 416 10.42 21.01 20.74
CA SER A 416 10.45 21.97 19.63
C SER A 416 9.94 21.29 18.36
N GLU A 417 9.51 22.09 17.40
CA GLU A 417 8.99 21.68 16.09
C GLU A 417 9.92 22.20 14.99
N VAL A 418 9.97 21.52 13.85
CA VAL A 418 10.75 21.97 12.70
C VAL A 418 9.80 22.43 11.61
N HIS A 419 10.04 23.62 11.06
CA HIS A 419 9.23 24.24 10.02
C HIS A 419 10.05 24.41 8.74
N HIS A 420 9.47 24.11 7.58
CA HIS A 420 10.10 24.33 6.28
C HIS A 420 9.74 25.70 5.72
N LEU A 421 10.74 26.55 5.47
CA LEU A 421 10.55 27.89 4.90
C LEU A 421 9.87 27.85 3.52
N ASN A 422 10.26 26.91 2.66
CA ASN A 422 9.54 26.59 1.43
C ASN A 422 8.85 25.22 1.58
N PRO A 423 7.50 25.16 1.60
CA PRO A 423 6.75 23.92 1.77
C PRO A 423 7.07 22.89 0.70
N LEU A 424 7.21 21.63 1.11
CA LEU A 424 7.58 20.53 0.22
C LEU A 424 6.46 20.15 -0.76
N GLY A 425 5.20 20.38 -0.37
CA GLY A 425 4.02 19.99 -1.15
C GLY A 425 3.76 20.90 -2.35
N SER A 426 3.10 20.34 -3.37
CA SER A 426 2.54 21.12 -4.48
C SER A 426 1.55 22.16 -3.94
N PRO A 427 1.56 23.42 -4.43
CA PRO A 427 2.27 23.93 -5.60
C PRO A 427 3.71 24.42 -5.35
N HIS A 428 4.22 24.33 -4.12
CA HIS A 428 5.45 25.02 -3.70
C HIS A 428 6.73 24.24 -4.00
N ASN A 429 6.70 22.90 -3.86
CA ASN A 429 7.78 21.98 -4.23
C ASN A 429 9.16 22.37 -3.65
N GLY A 430 9.20 22.82 -2.40
CA GLY A 430 10.43 23.19 -1.71
C GLY A 430 11.37 22.01 -1.44
N PRO A 431 12.68 22.26 -1.23
CA PRO A 431 13.68 21.22 -0.97
C PRO A 431 13.61 20.70 0.48
N ASP A 432 13.74 19.38 0.68
CA ASP A 432 13.75 18.76 2.02
C ASP A 432 15.17 18.67 2.62
N ASP A 433 15.80 19.85 2.77
CA ASP A 433 17.17 20.02 3.25
C ASP A 433 17.22 20.87 4.53
N VAL A 434 18.25 20.67 5.36
CA VAL A 434 18.43 21.41 6.63
C VAL A 434 18.45 22.92 6.40
N SER A 435 19.00 23.36 5.26
CA SER A 435 19.02 24.76 4.84
C SER A 435 17.62 25.37 4.64
N ASN A 436 16.58 24.55 4.44
CA ASN A 436 15.18 24.96 4.32
C ASN A 436 14.41 24.87 5.64
N MET A 437 15.05 24.53 6.77
CA MET A 437 14.39 24.20 8.03
C MET A 437 14.66 25.23 9.14
N LEU A 438 13.70 25.41 10.04
CA LEU A 438 13.84 26.19 11.28
C LEU A 438 13.34 25.39 12.48
N VAL A 439 14.05 25.44 13.61
CA VAL A 439 13.63 24.92 14.91
C VAL A 439 12.82 25.99 15.65
N LEU A 440 11.54 25.72 15.88
CA LEU A 440 10.58 26.65 16.45
C LEU A 440 9.83 26.05 17.64
N CYS A 441 9.22 26.90 18.46
CA CYS A 441 8.19 26.45 19.39
C CYS A 441 6.85 26.29 18.63
N PRO A 442 5.86 25.58 19.19
CA PRO A 442 4.60 25.33 18.49
C PRO A 442 3.83 26.59 18.10
N ASN A 443 3.94 27.64 18.92
CA ASN A 443 3.27 28.91 18.64
C ASN A 443 3.90 29.56 17.39
N HIS A 444 5.23 29.70 17.37
CA HIS A 444 5.92 30.31 16.23
C HIS A 444 5.93 29.42 14.99
N HIS A 445 5.89 28.09 15.14
CA HIS A 445 5.67 27.17 14.02
C HIS A 445 4.32 27.45 13.34
N ALA A 446 3.25 27.54 14.12
CA ALA A 446 1.94 27.93 13.62
C ALA A 446 1.92 29.34 13.02
N ASP A 447 2.69 30.29 13.57
CA ASP A 447 2.79 31.65 13.02
C ASP A 447 3.45 31.66 11.62
N PHE A 448 4.43 30.77 11.38
CA PHE A 448 5.00 30.56 10.05
C PHE A 448 3.99 29.90 9.09
N ASP A 449 3.28 28.85 9.52
CA ASP A 449 2.22 28.19 8.71
C ASP A 449 1.12 29.16 8.27
N ASN A 450 0.76 30.09 9.16
CA ASN A 450 -0.25 31.11 8.88
C ASN A 450 0.29 32.31 8.09
N GLY A 451 1.59 32.31 7.76
CA GLY A 451 2.22 33.37 6.97
C GLY A 451 2.31 34.72 7.68
N VAL A 452 2.37 34.74 9.02
CA VAL A 452 2.41 35.99 9.81
C VAL A 452 3.81 36.35 10.33
N VAL A 453 4.84 35.63 9.88
CA VAL A 453 6.25 35.93 10.17
C VAL A 453 7.02 36.14 8.86
N ARG A 454 7.83 37.21 8.79
CA ARG A 454 8.80 37.44 7.71
C ARG A 454 10.21 37.53 8.30
N VAL A 455 11.19 36.99 7.59
CA VAL A 455 12.63 37.14 7.91
C VAL A 455 13.31 37.85 6.74
N THR A 456 13.90 39.01 7.01
CA THR A 456 14.56 39.84 5.99
C THR A 456 15.85 39.19 5.52
N LEU A 457 16.08 39.19 4.21
CA LEU A 457 17.20 38.50 3.58
C LEU A 457 18.58 39.12 3.84
N ASP A 458 18.62 40.43 4.11
CA ASP A 458 19.88 41.18 4.24
C ASP A 458 20.59 40.94 5.58
N ASP A 459 19.82 40.87 6.68
CA ASP A 459 20.34 40.82 8.05
C ASP A 459 19.60 39.82 8.95
N LEU A 460 18.67 39.04 8.40
CA LEU A 460 17.82 38.09 9.14
C LEU A 460 16.95 38.75 10.22
N SER A 461 16.62 40.04 10.09
CA SER A 461 15.65 40.70 10.98
C SER A 461 14.26 40.05 10.87
N ILE A 462 13.57 39.86 11.99
CA ILE A 462 12.22 39.28 12.06
C ILE A 462 11.17 40.39 12.07
N GLU A 463 10.15 40.28 11.22
CA GLU A 463 8.92 41.07 11.30
C GLU A 463 7.77 40.18 11.82
N HIS A 464 7.13 40.62 12.91
CA HIS A 464 6.03 39.88 13.54
C HIS A 464 4.92 40.84 14.02
N PRO A 465 3.67 40.72 13.55
CA PRO A 465 2.65 41.77 13.69
C PRO A 465 2.03 41.91 15.10
N TYR A 466 2.26 40.95 15.99
CA TYR A 466 1.65 40.94 17.33
C TYR A 466 2.54 40.37 18.44
N ASP A 467 3.67 39.73 18.13
CA ASP A 467 4.63 39.30 19.13
C ASP A 467 5.77 40.31 19.22
N SER A 468 5.58 41.35 20.05
CA SER A 468 6.53 42.44 20.22
C SER A 468 7.85 42.03 20.88
N GLU A 469 7.94 40.82 21.42
CA GLU A 469 9.18 40.31 22.03
C GLU A 469 10.14 39.75 20.97
N VAL A 470 9.64 39.38 19.79
CA VAL A 470 10.45 38.90 18.65
C VAL A 470 10.46 39.87 17.47
N ASP A 471 9.48 40.76 17.35
CA ASP A 471 9.43 41.78 16.29
C ASP A 471 10.65 42.73 16.34
N GLY A 472 11.32 42.91 15.20
CA GLY A 472 12.55 43.69 15.07
C GLY A 472 13.81 43.04 15.66
N THR A 473 13.71 41.82 16.18
CA THR A 473 14.89 41.00 16.57
C THR A 473 15.47 40.27 15.37
N HIS A 474 16.47 39.42 15.57
CA HIS A 474 17.13 38.68 14.48
C HIS A 474 16.94 37.18 14.69
N LEU A 475 16.70 36.46 13.58
CA LEU A 475 16.65 35.01 13.60
C LEU A 475 17.98 34.45 14.10
N SER A 476 17.94 33.61 15.13
CA SER A 476 19.13 32.97 15.67
C SER A 476 19.55 31.82 14.76
N VAL A 477 20.74 31.92 14.16
CA VAL A 477 21.30 30.89 13.29
C VAL A 477 22.70 30.53 13.77
N GLU A 478 22.89 29.26 14.15
CA GLU A 478 24.20 28.74 14.53
C GLU A 478 25.12 28.65 13.31
N SER A 479 26.44 28.81 13.51
CA SER A 479 27.41 28.84 12.39
C SER A 479 27.47 27.55 11.57
N GLU A 480 26.98 26.45 12.12
CA GLU A 480 26.91 25.13 11.48
C GLU A 480 25.61 24.93 10.69
N HIS A 481 24.67 25.88 10.75
CA HIS A 481 23.38 25.85 10.06
C HIS A 481 23.34 26.86 8.90
N GLU A 482 23.64 26.39 7.69
CA GLU A 482 23.62 27.23 6.48
C GLU A 482 22.21 27.33 5.88
N LEU A 483 21.47 28.40 6.20
CA LEU A 483 20.12 28.63 5.67
C LEU A 483 20.12 28.98 4.18
N SER A 484 19.14 28.44 3.45
CA SER A 484 18.90 28.69 2.04
C SER A 484 18.28 30.07 1.84
N TYR A 485 19.03 30.93 1.16
CA TYR A 485 18.57 32.25 0.75
C TYR A 485 17.30 32.16 -0.13
N ASP A 486 17.28 31.22 -1.07
CA ASP A 486 16.15 31.02 -1.98
C ASP A 486 14.88 30.60 -1.22
N SER A 487 15.03 29.80 -0.17
CA SER A 487 13.91 29.39 0.68
C SER A 487 13.36 30.53 1.54
N LEU A 488 14.25 31.34 2.14
CA LEU A 488 13.84 32.54 2.89
C LEU A 488 13.12 33.55 1.99
N GLN A 489 13.61 33.71 0.76
CA GLN A 489 13.01 34.60 -0.23
C GLN A 489 11.64 34.07 -0.65
N TYR A 490 11.56 32.77 -0.93
CA TYR A 490 10.31 32.12 -1.31
C TYR A 490 9.22 32.28 -0.24
N HIS A 491 9.55 32.02 1.02
CA HIS A 491 8.65 32.21 2.16
C HIS A 491 8.13 33.65 2.21
N SER A 492 9.05 34.62 2.12
CA SER A 492 8.74 36.04 2.22
C SER A 492 7.85 36.55 1.08
N GLU A 493 8.02 36.04 -0.13
CA GLU A 493 7.31 36.52 -1.31
C GLU A 493 5.98 35.79 -1.55
N ASN A 494 5.89 34.50 -1.22
CA ASN A 494 4.78 33.65 -1.64
C ASN A 494 3.88 33.17 -0.49
N LEU A 495 4.39 33.17 0.75
CA LEU A 495 3.69 32.57 1.89
C LEU A 495 3.36 33.60 2.96
N CYS A 496 4.20 34.64 3.10
CA CYS A 496 4.00 35.69 4.08
C CYS A 496 2.91 36.70 3.63
N ASN A 497 1.88 36.89 4.46
CA ASN A 497 0.71 37.73 4.21
C ASN A 497 0.68 39.02 5.05
N LEU A 498 1.83 39.48 5.55
CA LEU A 498 1.95 40.75 6.27
C LEU A 498 1.58 41.92 5.34
N ARG A 499 0.61 42.73 5.77
CA ARG A 499 0.11 43.91 5.04
C ARG A 499 0.47 45.20 5.75
#